data_AF-A0A919ZC01-F1
#
_entry.id   AF-A0A919ZC01-F1
#
_cell.length_a   1.000
_cell.length_b   1.000
_cell.length_c   1.000
_cell.angle_alpha   90.00
_cell.angle_beta   90.00
_cell.angle_gamma   90.00
#
_symmetry.space_group_name_H-M   'P 1'
#
loop_
_entity.id
_entity.type
_entity.pdbx_description
1 polymer ?
#
loop_
_entity_poly.entity_id
_entity_poly.type
_entity_poly.pdbx_seq_one_letter_code
_entity_poly.pdbx_strand_id
1 'polypeptide(L)'
;MYPHNYSYWPYQWYPRTEGAADAMAQVKDLEKALSGEYSAIQCYARLAESAPNQAEKDRILEIRKDEERHYRQFAALYTSLTGREPAPQLEACPANHREGLLFAFRDEQETVDFYNEAADRAQTPAVKDAFRRAALDEQNHAVWFLSFLTLPAMADGKKR
;
A
#
# COMPACT_ATOMS: atom_id res chain seq x y z
N MET A 1 38.97 -57.35 8.36
CA MET A 1 37.54 -57.65 8.15
C MET A 1 36.77 -56.75 9.12
N TYR A 2 36.29 -55.61 8.63
CA TYR A 2 35.53 -54.63 9.42
C TYR A 2 34.05 -55.03 9.45
N PRO A 3 33.34 -54.89 10.57
CA PRO A 3 31.90 -54.70 10.54
C PRO A 3 31.58 -53.22 10.75
N HIS A 4 31.05 -52.58 9.71
CA HIS A 4 30.41 -51.27 9.79
C HIS A 4 29.02 -51.45 10.42
N ASN A 5 28.78 -50.79 11.55
CA ASN A 5 27.46 -50.66 12.16
C ASN A 5 26.79 -49.42 11.57
N TYR A 6 25.83 -49.60 10.66
CA TYR A 6 24.97 -48.52 10.18
C TYR A 6 23.71 -48.44 11.05
N SER A 7 23.68 -47.45 11.94
CA SER A 7 22.47 -47.04 12.65
C SER A 7 21.60 -46.21 11.69
N TYR A 8 20.53 -46.81 11.19
CA TYR A 8 19.50 -46.13 10.42
C TYR A 8 18.64 -45.28 11.36
N TRP A 9 18.84 -43.97 11.37
CA TRP A 9 17.89 -43.02 11.95
C TRP A 9 16.89 -42.62 10.86
N PRO A 10 15.59 -42.95 10.97
CA PRO A 10 14.61 -42.47 10.00
C PRO A 10 14.39 -40.97 10.23
N TYR A 11 14.75 -40.15 9.23
CA TYR A 11 14.33 -38.76 9.17
C TYR A 11 12.80 -38.72 9.10
N GLN A 12 12.16 -38.32 10.20
CA GLN A 12 10.77 -37.89 10.18
C GLN A 12 10.70 -36.58 9.40
N TRP A 13 10.18 -36.65 8.17
CA TRP A 13 9.68 -35.49 7.45
C TRP A 13 8.44 -34.96 8.17
N TYR A 14 8.63 -34.02 9.10
CA TYR A 14 7.56 -33.09 9.44
C TYR A 14 7.52 -32.02 8.34
N PRO A 15 6.42 -31.87 7.58
CA PRO A 15 6.29 -30.71 6.71
C PRO A 15 6.27 -29.49 7.63
N ARG A 16 7.31 -28.65 7.50
CA ARG A 16 7.28 -27.30 8.04
C ARG A 16 6.06 -26.63 7.41
N THR A 17 5.15 -26.12 8.23
CA THR A 17 3.88 -25.56 7.76
C THR A 17 4.12 -24.24 7.04
N GLU A 18 4.56 -24.29 5.78
CA GLU A 18 4.71 -23.13 4.89
C GLU A 18 3.43 -22.28 4.90
N GLY A 19 2.26 -22.93 4.86
CA GLY A 19 0.96 -22.24 4.88
C GLY A 19 0.64 -21.41 6.13
N ALA A 20 1.22 -21.70 7.30
CA ALA A 20 0.98 -20.90 8.51
C ALA A 20 1.87 -19.65 8.57
N ALA A 21 3.11 -19.76 8.11
CA ALA A 21 4.03 -18.63 8.01
C ALA A 21 3.56 -17.63 6.94
N ASP A 22 3.06 -18.14 5.81
CA ASP A 22 2.56 -17.32 4.72
C ASP A 22 1.21 -16.65 5.03
N ALA A 23 0.31 -17.33 5.75
CA ALA A 23 -0.92 -16.72 6.25
C ALA A 23 -0.64 -15.56 7.22
N MET A 24 0.41 -15.66 8.03
CA MET A 24 0.87 -14.54 8.86
C MET A 24 1.50 -13.41 8.04
N ALA A 25 2.10 -13.69 6.88
CA ALA A 25 2.71 -12.68 6.04
C ALA A 25 1.68 -11.76 5.39
N GLN A 26 0.61 -12.30 4.78
CA GLN A 26 -0.42 -11.47 4.15
C GLN A 26 -1.19 -10.57 5.15
N VAL A 27 -1.34 -11.03 6.40
CA VAL A 27 -1.99 -10.22 7.45
C VAL A 27 -1.11 -9.02 7.81
N LYS A 28 0.21 -9.22 7.93
CA LYS A 28 1.17 -8.12 8.15
C LYS A 28 1.23 -7.16 6.98
N ASP A 29 1.17 -7.66 5.76
CA ASP A 29 1.13 -6.82 4.55
C ASP A 29 -0.14 -5.95 4.57
N LEU A 30 -1.31 -6.49 4.95
CA LEU A 30 -2.54 -5.72 5.12
C LEU A 30 -2.44 -4.67 6.25
N GLU A 31 -1.82 -5.00 7.39
CA GLU A 31 -1.60 -4.04 8.50
C GLU A 31 -0.73 -2.85 8.06
N LYS A 32 0.33 -3.13 7.29
CA LYS A 32 1.19 -2.09 6.73
C LYS A 32 0.42 -1.23 5.73
N ALA A 33 -0.29 -1.85 4.79
CA ALA A 33 -1.11 -1.14 3.80
C ALA A 33 -2.15 -0.23 4.49
N LEU A 34 -2.86 -0.74 5.49
CA LEU A 34 -3.82 0.05 6.28
C LEU A 34 -3.22 1.30 6.91
N SER A 35 -1.99 1.22 7.41
CA SER A 35 -1.30 2.37 8.01
C SER A 35 -0.83 3.37 6.94
N GLY A 36 -0.34 2.88 5.80
CA GLY A 36 0.04 3.70 4.64
C GLY A 36 -1.16 4.47 4.10
N GLU A 37 -2.24 3.77 3.73
CA GLU A 37 -3.48 4.37 3.22
C GLU A 37 -4.08 5.39 4.19
N TYR A 38 -4.10 5.05 5.48
CA TYR A 38 -4.60 5.99 6.50
C TYR A 38 -3.76 7.26 6.56
N SER A 39 -2.44 7.15 6.42
CA SER A 39 -1.53 8.28 6.41
C SER A 39 -1.67 9.12 5.15
N ALA A 40 -1.80 8.49 3.99
CA ALA A 40 -2.04 9.13 2.70
C ALA A 40 -3.35 9.94 2.71
N ILE A 41 -4.46 9.36 3.19
CA ILE A 41 -5.76 10.06 3.30
C ILE A 41 -5.64 11.38 4.07
N GLN A 42 -4.87 11.38 5.15
CA GLN A 42 -4.68 12.54 6.02
C GLN A 42 -3.69 13.55 5.43
N CYS A 43 -2.63 13.06 4.78
CA CYS A 43 -1.66 13.92 4.10
C CYS A 43 -2.30 14.64 2.91
N TYR A 44 -3.07 13.93 2.10
CA TYR A 44 -3.66 14.45 0.87
C TYR A 44 -4.79 15.44 1.16
N ALA A 45 -5.47 15.30 2.31
CA ALA A 45 -6.38 16.34 2.82
C ALA A 45 -5.64 17.68 3.02
N ARG A 46 -4.48 17.65 3.67
CA ARG A 46 -3.66 18.86 3.94
C ARG A 46 -3.03 19.43 2.67
N LEU A 47 -2.61 18.57 1.74
CA LEU A 47 -2.07 19.02 0.45
C LEU A 47 -3.15 19.71 -0.39
N ALA A 48 -4.37 19.19 -0.41
CA ALA A 48 -5.48 19.82 -1.11
C ALA A 48 -5.85 21.20 -0.53
N GLU A 49 -5.68 21.42 0.77
CA GLU A 49 -5.92 22.73 1.40
C GLU A 49 -4.89 23.78 0.99
N SER A 50 -3.65 23.36 0.69
CA SER A 50 -2.53 24.23 0.32
C SER A 50 -2.26 24.28 -1.18
N ALA A 51 -3.09 23.62 -2.00
CA ALA A 51 -2.94 23.58 -3.45
C ALA A 51 -3.03 24.98 -4.08
N PRO A 52 -2.16 25.30 -5.05
CA PRO A 52 -2.06 26.64 -5.64
C PRO A 52 -3.22 27.02 -6.58
N ASN A 53 -4.01 26.04 -7.05
CA ASN A 53 -5.14 26.25 -7.96
C ASN A 53 -6.22 25.17 -7.74
N GLN A 54 -7.41 25.38 -8.33
CA GLN A 54 -8.55 24.49 -8.13
C GLN A 54 -8.35 23.13 -8.82
N ALA A 55 -7.71 23.11 -10.00
CA ALA A 55 -7.46 21.88 -10.74
C ALA A 55 -6.57 20.89 -9.97
N GLU A 56 -5.50 21.37 -9.35
CA GLU A 56 -4.61 20.58 -8.51
C GLU A 56 -5.33 20.12 -7.23
N LYS A 57 -6.08 21.02 -6.58
CA LYS A 57 -6.91 20.67 -5.43
C LYS A 57 -7.89 19.54 -5.75
N ASP A 58 -8.64 19.66 -6.84
CA ASP A 58 -9.63 18.67 -7.24
C ASP A 58 -8.97 17.32 -7.53
N ARG A 59 -7.82 17.32 -8.22
CA ARG A 59 -7.08 16.10 -8.50
C ARG A 59 -6.54 15.44 -7.22
N ILE A 60 -5.98 16.20 -6.28
CA ILE A 60 -5.52 15.65 -4.99
C ILE A 60 -6.69 15.07 -4.20
N LEU A 61 -7.88 15.71 -4.23
CA LEU A 61 -9.08 15.18 -3.58
C LEU A 61 -9.63 13.92 -4.26
N GLU A 62 -9.46 13.78 -5.57
CA GLU A 62 -9.75 12.53 -6.29
C GLU A 62 -8.82 11.40 -5.85
N ILE A 63 -7.50 11.65 -5.82
CA ILE A 63 -6.50 10.68 -5.32
C ILE A 63 -6.81 10.27 -3.88
N ARG A 64 -7.07 11.25 -2.99
CA ARG A 64 -7.48 10.98 -1.60
C ARG A 64 -8.70 10.06 -1.50
N LYS A 65 -9.65 10.17 -2.43
CA LYS A 65 -10.85 9.32 -2.44
C LYS A 65 -10.53 7.89 -2.89
N ASP A 66 -9.51 7.73 -3.73
CA ASP A 66 -8.97 6.44 -4.11
C ASP A 66 -8.30 5.76 -2.89
N GLU A 67 -7.53 6.51 -2.09
CA GLU A 67 -6.96 5.98 -0.83
C GLU A 67 -8.03 5.58 0.20
N GLU A 68 -9.11 6.37 0.33
CA GLU A 68 -10.25 5.99 1.16
C GLU A 68 -10.90 4.66 0.70
N ARG A 69 -10.91 4.39 -0.60
CA ARG A 69 -11.41 3.13 -1.15
C ARG A 69 -10.44 1.99 -0.82
N HIS A 70 -9.14 2.18 -1.05
CA HIS A 70 -8.10 1.19 -0.74
C HIS A 70 -8.12 0.82 0.75
N TYR A 71 -8.12 1.81 1.63
CA TYR A 71 -8.22 1.62 3.08
C TYR A 71 -9.44 0.76 3.46
N ARG A 72 -10.64 1.11 2.96
CA ARG A 72 -11.87 0.36 3.26
C ARG A 72 -11.79 -1.08 2.76
N GLN A 73 -11.21 -1.29 1.59
CA GLN A 73 -11.02 -2.63 1.02
C GLN A 73 -10.05 -3.47 1.86
N PHE A 74 -8.89 -2.92 2.21
CA PHE A 74 -7.92 -3.61 3.04
C PHE A 74 -8.44 -3.87 4.46
N ALA A 75 -9.22 -2.94 5.03
CA ALA A 75 -9.83 -3.10 6.36
C ALA A 75 -10.82 -4.26 6.37
N ALA A 76 -11.66 -4.36 5.34
CA ALA A 76 -12.61 -5.47 5.20
C ALA A 76 -11.90 -6.81 5.06
N LEU A 77 -10.81 -6.88 4.27
CA LEU A 77 -10.01 -8.09 4.11
C LEU A 77 -9.28 -8.47 5.41
N TYR A 78 -8.66 -7.51 6.09
CA TYR A 78 -8.00 -7.72 7.38
C TYR A 78 -8.98 -8.26 8.42
N THR A 79 -10.15 -7.64 8.55
CA THR A 79 -11.18 -8.04 9.52
C THR A 79 -11.71 -9.44 9.21
N SER A 80 -11.92 -9.75 7.92
CA SER A 80 -12.34 -11.09 7.47
C SER A 80 -11.32 -12.19 7.83
N LEU A 81 -10.02 -11.89 7.71
CA LEU A 81 -8.95 -12.85 7.99
C LEU A 81 -8.63 -13.01 9.48
N THR A 82 -8.77 -11.95 10.27
CA THR A 82 -8.28 -11.91 11.65
C THR A 82 -9.38 -11.89 12.71
N GLY A 83 -10.60 -11.49 12.33
CA GLY A 83 -11.71 -11.23 13.25
C GLY A 83 -11.51 -9.97 14.11
N ARG A 84 -10.55 -9.09 13.77
CA ARG A 84 -10.22 -7.90 14.55
C ARG A 84 -10.36 -6.64 13.70
N GLU A 85 -10.67 -5.54 14.36
CA GLU A 85 -10.63 -4.21 13.74
C GLU A 85 -9.18 -3.76 13.52
N PRO A 86 -8.89 -3.04 12.41
CA PRO A 86 -7.56 -2.51 12.16
C PRO A 86 -7.22 -1.35 13.10
N ALA A 87 -5.94 -1.24 13.47
CA ALA A 87 -5.40 -0.15 14.28
C ALA A 87 -4.25 0.55 13.53
N PRO A 88 -4.57 1.37 12.51
CA PRO A 88 -3.55 1.98 11.65
C PRO A 88 -2.68 2.97 12.44
N GLN A 89 -1.41 3.03 12.06
CA GLN A 89 -0.47 4.02 12.59
C GLN A 89 -0.38 5.20 11.63
N LEU A 90 -0.34 6.41 12.19
CA LEU A 90 -0.24 7.64 11.41
C LEU A 90 1.22 8.04 11.25
N GLU A 91 1.65 8.19 10.00
CA GLU A 91 2.93 8.78 9.64
C GLU A 91 2.82 10.30 9.42
N ALA A 92 3.93 11.00 9.57
CA ALA A 92 3.96 12.45 9.51
C ALA A 92 4.01 12.95 8.05
N CYS A 93 3.03 13.77 7.66
CA CYS A 93 3.02 14.50 6.39
C CYS A 93 3.75 15.86 6.52
N PRO A 94 4.71 16.20 5.64
CA PRO A 94 5.39 17.49 5.65
C PRO A 94 4.44 18.68 5.52
N ALA A 95 4.74 19.79 6.22
CA ALA A 95 3.88 20.98 6.22
C ALA A 95 4.08 21.89 5.01
N ASN A 96 5.28 21.91 4.41
CA ASN A 96 5.52 22.67 3.19
C ASN A 96 4.88 21.95 1.99
N HIS A 97 4.09 22.68 1.20
CA HIS A 97 3.34 22.09 0.08
C HIS A 97 4.23 21.32 -0.90
N ARG A 98 5.37 21.91 -1.32
CA ARG A 98 6.30 21.25 -2.26
C ARG A 98 6.99 20.03 -1.65
N GLU A 99 7.35 20.10 -0.38
CA GLU A 99 7.92 18.94 0.34
C GLU A 99 6.87 17.83 0.51
N GLY A 100 5.61 18.19 0.76
CA GLY A 100 4.51 17.23 0.85
C GLY A 100 4.19 16.57 -0.49
N LEU A 101 4.22 17.32 -1.61
CA LEU A 101 4.13 16.73 -2.95
C LEU A 101 5.28 15.77 -3.25
N LEU A 102 6.52 16.12 -2.85
CA LEU A 102 7.67 15.24 -3.02
C LEU A 102 7.57 13.99 -2.13
N PHE A 103 7.06 14.14 -0.92
CA PHE A 103 6.77 13.02 -0.03
C PHE A 103 5.73 12.09 -0.66
N ALA A 104 4.58 12.62 -1.08
CA ALA A 104 3.53 11.84 -1.74
C ALA A 104 4.05 11.11 -2.98
N PHE A 105 4.80 11.77 -3.86
CA PHE A 105 5.40 11.12 -5.03
C PHE A 105 6.31 9.92 -4.69
N ARG A 106 7.08 10.00 -3.60
CA ARG A 106 7.94 8.90 -3.15
C ARG A 106 7.13 7.79 -2.50
N ASP A 107 6.21 8.18 -1.63
CA ASP A 107 5.31 7.26 -0.93
C ASP A 107 4.52 6.41 -1.92
N GLU A 108 3.95 7.02 -2.97
CA GLU A 108 3.23 6.30 -4.02
C GLU A 108 4.13 5.33 -4.79
N GLN A 109 5.36 5.72 -5.16
CA GLN A 109 6.29 4.80 -5.84
C GLN A 109 6.70 3.62 -4.96
N GLU A 110 7.03 3.88 -3.70
CA GLU A 110 7.39 2.83 -2.74
C GLU A 110 6.19 1.91 -2.45
N THR A 111 4.98 2.46 -2.47
CA THR A 111 3.72 1.72 -2.29
C THR A 111 3.41 0.83 -3.50
N VAL A 112 3.68 1.27 -4.74
CA VAL A 112 3.58 0.43 -5.94
C VAL A 112 4.45 -0.82 -5.81
N ASP A 113 5.72 -0.64 -5.43
CA ASP A 113 6.66 -1.76 -5.26
C ASP A 113 6.15 -2.70 -4.16
N PHE A 114 5.79 -2.14 -3.01
CA PHE A 114 5.25 -2.91 -1.89
C PHE A 114 4.00 -3.71 -2.26
N TYR A 115 3.02 -3.09 -2.92
CA TYR A 115 1.76 -3.74 -3.29
C TYR A 115 1.95 -4.83 -4.34
N ASN A 116 2.84 -4.67 -5.31
CA ASN A 116 3.17 -5.74 -6.24
C ASN A 116 3.79 -6.94 -5.52
N GLU A 117 4.75 -6.71 -4.61
CA GLU A 117 5.35 -7.79 -3.85
C GLU A 117 4.34 -8.48 -2.89
N ALA A 118 3.51 -7.69 -2.20
CA ALA A 118 2.47 -8.21 -1.32
C ALA A 118 1.45 -9.05 -2.09
N ALA A 119 1.08 -8.63 -3.31
CA ALA A 119 0.21 -9.41 -4.18
C ALA A 119 0.83 -10.75 -4.62
N ASP A 120 2.14 -10.79 -4.84
CA ASP A 120 2.83 -12.02 -5.22
C ASP A 120 2.97 -12.99 -4.03
N ARG A 121 3.07 -12.47 -2.80
CA ARG A 121 3.06 -13.26 -1.56
C ARG A 121 1.65 -13.66 -1.08
N ALA A 122 0.60 -12.97 -1.54
CA ALA A 122 -0.75 -13.17 -1.04
C ALA A 122 -1.30 -14.57 -1.37
N GLN A 123 -1.80 -15.26 -0.34
CA GLN A 123 -2.38 -16.60 -0.45
C GLN A 123 -3.87 -16.55 -0.79
N THR A 124 -4.55 -15.48 -0.38
CA THR A 124 -5.97 -15.28 -0.65
C THR A 124 -6.15 -14.53 -1.98
N PRO A 125 -6.88 -15.07 -2.97
CA PRO A 125 -7.07 -14.40 -4.27
C PRO A 125 -7.64 -12.98 -4.14
N ALA A 126 -8.58 -12.77 -3.21
CA ALA A 126 -9.15 -11.46 -2.95
C ALA A 126 -8.12 -10.42 -2.44
N VAL A 127 -7.15 -10.86 -1.64
CA VAL A 127 -6.05 -10.00 -1.14
C VAL A 127 -5.09 -9.67 -2.28
N LYS A 128 -4.72 -10.69 -3.07
CA LYS A 128 -3.88 -10.51 -4.27
C LYS A 128 -4.49 -9.50 -5.25
N ASP A 129 -5.77 -9.64 -5.55
CA ASP A 129 -6.47 -8.76 -6.47
C ASP A 129 -6.63 -7.34 -5.92
N ALA A 130 -6.81 -7.19 -4.60
CA ALA A 130 -6.87 -5.88 -3.96
C ALA A 130 -5.54 -5.14 -4.11
N PHE A 131 -4.43 -5.78 -3.75
CA PHE A 131 -3.09 -5.19 -3.89
C PHE A 131 -2.73 -4.86 -5.33
N ARG A 132 -3.03 -5.75 -6.30
CA ARG A 132 -2.74 -5.48 -7.71
C ARG A 132 -3.51 -4.28 -8.27
N ARG A 133 -4.78 -4.11 -7.86
CA ARG A 133 -5.57 -2.95 -8.29
C ARG A 133 -5.07 -1.66 -7.66
N ALA A 134 -4.80 -1.67 -6.36
CA ALA A 134 -4.24 -0.51 -5.67
C ALA A 134 -2.88 -0.10 -6.26
N ALA A 135 -1.99 -1.06 -6.58
CA ALA A 135 -0.71 -0.78 -7.24
C ALA A 135 -0.85 -0.07 -8.60
N LEU A 136 -1.92 -0.31 -9.35
CA LEU A 136 -2.18 0.39 -10.61
C LEU A 136 -2.64 1.83 -10.37
N ASP A 137 -3.46 2.03 -9.34
CA ASP A 137 -3.94 3.35 -8.94
C ASP A 137 -2.77 4.19 -8.39
N GLU A 138 -1.95 3.63 -7.49
CA GLU A 138 -0.75 4.28 -6.92
C GLU A 138 0.26 4.69 -8.00
N GLN A 139 0.42 3.88 -9.05
CA GLN A 139 1.28 4.26 -10.17
C GLN A 139 0.75 5.51 -10.90
N ASN A 140 -0.57 5.63 -11.05
CA ASN A 140 -1.18 6.84 -11.61
C ASN A 140 -1.05 8.03 -10.65
N HIS A 141 -1.19 7.81 -9.34
CA HIS A 141 -1.04 8.84 -8.31
C HIS A 141 0.39 9.41 -8.32
N ALA A 142 1.40 8.55 -8.34
CA ALA A 142 2.81 8.95 -8.47
C ALA A 142 3.03 9.85 -9.69
N VAL A 143 2.44 9.51 -10.84
CA VAL A 143 2.55 10.33 -12.07
C VAL A 143 1.90 11.70 -11.88
N TRP A 144 0.74 11.77 -11.21
CA TRP A 144 0.10 13.06 -10.89
C TRP A 144 0.95 13.92 -9.96
N PHE A 145 1.47 13.36 -8.86
CA PHE A 145 2.35 14.11 -7.95
C PHE A 145 3.63 14.58 -8.65
N LEU A 146 4.22 13.74 -9.52
CA LEU A 146 5.35 14.16 -10.36
C LEU A 146 4.96 15.31 -11.29
N SER A 147 3.75 15.31 -11.85
CA SER A 147 3.27 16.39 -12.71
C SER A 147 3.18 17.73 -11.96
N PHE A 148 2.69 17.74 -10.72
CA PHE A 148 2.63 18.94 -9.88
C PHE A 148 4.03 19.47 -9.51
N LEU A 149 5.02 18.58 -9.39
CA LEU A 149 6.40 18.95 -9.10
C LEU A 149 7.16 19.52 -10.31
N THR A 150 6.74 19.22 -11.53
CA THR A 150 7.53 19.45 -12.75
C THR A 150 6.87 20.39 -13.75
N LEU A 151 5.55 20.52 -13.74
CA LEU A 151 4.80 21.39 -14.63
C LEU A 151 4.44 22.71 -13.95
N PRO A 152 4.32 23.80 -14.71
CA PRO A 152 3.71 25.02 -14.18
C PRO A 152 2.28 24.73 -13.72
N ALA A 153 1.82 25.49 -12.71
CA ALA A 153 0.47 25.37 -12.16
C ALA A 153 -0.57 25.26 -13.27
N MET A 154 -1.34 24.15 -13.25
CA MET A 154 -2.36 23.89 -14.25
C MET A 154 -3.37 25.03 -14.22
N ALA A 155 -3.46 25.79 -15.31
CA ALA A 155 -4.42 26.88 -15.41
C ALA A 155 -5.83 26.30 -15.26
N ASP A 156 -6.68 26.94 -14.47
CA ASP A 156 -8.08 26.54 -14.32
C ASP A 156 -8.70 26.43 -15.71
N GLY A 157 -9.02 25.20 -16.11
CA GLY A 157 -9.60 24.93 -17.41
C GLY A 157 -10.89 25.73 -17.52
N LYS A 158 -10.93 26.71 -18.43
CA LYS A 158 -12.20 27.28 -18.91
C LYS A 158 -13.05 26.10 -19.36
N LYS A 159 -14.10 25.79 -18.60
CA LYS A 159 -15.17 24.88 -19.03
C LYS A 159 -15.57 25.32 -20.44
N ARG A 160 -15.27 24.49 -21.44
CA ARG A 160 -15.89 24.58 -22.76
C ARG A 160 -17.22 23.85 -22.71
#